data_AF-A0A671XK92-F1
#
_entry.id   AF-A0A671XK92-F1
#
_cell.length_a   1.000
_cell.length_b   1.000
_cell.length_c   1.000
_cell.angle_alpha   90.00
_cell.angle_beta   90.00
_cell.angle_gamma   90.00
#
_symmetry.space_group_name_H-M   'P 1'
#
loop_
_entity.id
_entity.type
_entity.pdbx_description
1 polymer ?
#
loop_
_entity_poly.entity_id
_entity_poly.type
_entity_poly.pdbx_seq_one_letter_code
_entity_poly.pdbx_strand_id
1 'polypeptide(L)'
;MSQDPAAELPFFYGSISRSDAEQHLKLAGMADGLFLLRQCIRSLGGYVLSVVWNLEFHHYSIEKQLNGTYCIAGGKPHCGPAELCEFYSKDPDGLVCTLRKPCLRSPDTAIKPGVFDKLRDKMLREYVRQTWNLEGEAMEQAVISQASQLEKLIATTAHEKMPWYHGNIPRMEGERRLYSGVQPDGKFLVRDRQETGTFALSMMYGKTVYHYQILQDKSGKYSMPDGTKFDTIWQLVEYLKMKPDGLVTVLGEACVNGKAEEKPSLPANREFRRHGANGYTPPPTALNMASRPVTTVLPECDAESPYHNPNEVRKFNIQRNQLLIDEVELGSGNFGCVKKGTLRTESGQIDVAIKVLKSENEKLVKEEMMREAEIMHQLDNRYIVRMLGLCNAENLMLVMEMASAGPLHKFLSSNKDTVSVEDIVNLMHQVSMGMKYLEEKNFVHRDLAARNVLLVNKTFAKISDFGLSKALGADDNYYKARTAGKWPLKWYAPECINFHKFSSKSDVWSFGVTMWEAFSYGGKPYKKMKGPEVRGFIESGNRMESPPACPEKMYTLMKECWTYKHEERPDFKKVEESMRSYHDSISNKANPEGAAAAAKPDK
;
A
#
# COMPACT_ATOMS: atom_id res chain seq x y z
N MET A 1 7.78 -2.13 -2.18
CA MET A 1 7.49 -3.52 -2.61
C MET A 1 7.12 -4.30 -1.37
N SER A 2 5.88 -4.78 -1.26
CA SER A 2 5.49 -5.71 -0.18
C SER A 2 6.28 -7.02 -0.39
N GLN A 3 7.19 -7.32 0.53
CA GLN A 3 7.96 -8.57 0.50
C GLN A 3 7.06 -9.72 0.95
N ASP A 4 7.27 -10.92 0.37
CA ASP A 4 6.61 -12.15 0.84
C ASP A 4 6.80 -12.25 2.38
N PRO A 5 5.75 -12.51 3.19
CA PRO A 5 5.88 -12.51 4.64
C PRO A 5 6.80 -13.61 5.17
N ALA A 6 7.18 -14.59 4.33
CA ALA A 6 8.21 -15.58 4.64
C ALA A 6 9.63 -15.17 4.19
N ALA A 7 9.81 -14.03 3.50
CA ALA A 7 11.09 -13.63 2.90
C ALA A 7 12.22 -13.45 3.91
N GLU A 8 11.88 -12.98 5.12
CA GLU A 8 12.83 -12.82 6.22
C GLU A 8 13.18 -14.15 6.91
N LEU A 9 12.44 -15.23 6.66
CA LEU A 9 12.68 -16.52 7.28
C LEU A 9 13.90 -17.20 6.65
N PRO A 10 14.94 -17.54 7.43
CA PRO A 10 16.19 -18.09 6.89
C PRO A 10 16.03 -19.52 6.34
N PHE A 11 14.91 -20.18 6.61
CA PHE A 11 14.55 -21.51 6.11
C PHE A 11 13.48 -21.46 5.01
N PHE A 12 13.16 -20.27 4.48
CA PHE A 12 12.31 -20.09 3.32
C PHE A 12 13.12 -20.04 2.02
N TYR A 13 12.72 -20.83 1.04
CA TYR A 13 13.45 -21.01 -0.24
C TYR A 13 12.74 -20.38 -1.45
N GLY A 14 11.56 -19.77 -1.26
CA GLY A 14 10.76 -19.26 -2.39
C GLY A 14 10.13 -20.38 -3.21
N SER A 15 9.99 -20.16 -4.51
CA SER A 15 9.37 -21.10 -5.46
C SER A 15 10.35 -22.18 -5.92
N ILE A 16 10.66 -23.13 -5.04
CA ILE A 16 11.43 -24.35 -5.37
C ILE A 16 10.52 -25.55 -5.61
N SER A 17 10.98 -26.50 -6.43
CA SER A 17 10.26 -27.74 -6.72
C SER A 17 10.18 -28.67 -5.50
N ARG A 18 9.29 -29.67 -5.53
CA ARG A 18 9.27 -30.73 -4.50
C ARG A 18 10.62 -31.48 -4.46
N SER A 19 11.17 -31.81 -5.62
CA SER A 19 12.46 -32.50 -5.73
C SER A 19 13.61 -31.67 -5.17
N ASP A 20 13.64 -30.36 -5.45
CA ASP A 20 14.66 -29.43 -4.94
C ASP A 20 14.60 -29.39 -3.40
N ALA A 21 13.39 -29.31 -2.84
CA ALA A 21 13.17 -29.31 -1.40
C ALA A 21 13.69 -30.59 -0.73
N GLU A 22 13.35 -31.75 -1.30
CA GLU A 22 13.85 -33.05 -0.83
C GLU A 22 15.39 -33.11 -0.91
N GLN A 23 16.00 -32.57 -1.96
CA GLN A 23 17.45 -32.51 -2.10
C GLN A 23 18.10 -31.64 -1.01
N HIS A 24 17.55 -30.47 -0.70
CA HIS A 24 18.05 -29.62 0.39
C HIS A 24 17.95 -30.33 1.75
N LEU A 25 16.84 -31.02 2.02
CA LEU A 25 16.66 -31.81 3.24
C LEU A 25 17.63 -32.99 3.34
N LYS A 26 17.94 -33.65 2.20
CA LYS A 26 18.97 -34.71 2.12
C LYS A 26 20.34 -34.18 2.50
N LEU A 27 20.75 -33.05 1.89
CA LEU A 27 22.04 -32.42 2.16
C LEU A 27 22.17 -31.92 3.61
N ALA A 28 21.06 -31.52 4.23
CA ALA A 28 21.01 -31.08 5.62
C ALA A 28 20.95 -32.23 6.65
N GLY A 29 21.00 -33.49 6.20
CA GLY A 29 21.27 -34.66 7.05
C GLY A 29 20.07 -35.50 7.46
N MET A 30 18.87 -35.28 6.87
CA MET A 30 17.70 -36.16 7.04
C MET A 30 17.27 -36.46 8.50
N ALA A 31 17.57 -35.57 9.44
CA ALA A 31 17.20 -35.77 10.84
C ALA A 31 15.67 -35.63 11.04
N ASP A 32 15.11 -36.39 11.97
CA ASP A 32 13.70 -36.29 12.31
C ASP A 32 13.31 -34.90 12.84
N GLY A 33 12.25 -34.34 12.27
CA GLY A 33 11.82 -32.97 12.53
C GLY A 33 12.66 -31.90 11.83
N LEU A 34 13.55 -32.27 10.90
CA LEU A 34 14.19 -31.35 9.97
C LEU A 34 13.15 -30.83 8.97
N PHE A 35 13.09 -29.51 8.76
CA PHE A 35 12.07 -28.93 7.90
C PHE A 35 12.54 -27.71 7.11
N LEU A 36 11.82 -27.39 6.03
CA LEU A 36 11.94 -26.13 5.31
C LEU A 36 10.59 -25.63 4.83
N LEU A 37 10.53 -24.34 4.50
CA LEU A 37 9.35 -23.69 3.93
C LEU A 37 9.61 -23.30 2.48
N ARG A 38 8.64 -23.55 1.61
CA ARG A 38 8.66 -23.13 0.20
C ARG A 38 7.31 -22.59 -0.23
N GLN A 39 7.29 -21.81 -1.30
CA GLN A 39 6.06 -21.27 -1.86
C GLN A 39 5.26 -22.37 -2.57
N CYS A 40 3.93 -22.30 -2.50
CA CYS A 40 3.07 -23.22 -3.23
C CYS A 40 2.96 -22.78 -4.69
N ILE A 41 3.39 -23.64 -5.61
CA ILE A 41 3.30 -23.38 -7.07
C ILE A 41 1.85 -23.51 -7.58
N ARG A 42 0.93 -24.02 -6.75
CA ARG A 42 -0.48 -24.28 -7.11
C ARG A 42 -1.47 -23.41 -6.34
N SER A 43 -1.00 -22.53 -5.45
CA SER A 43 -1.84 -21.66 -4.63
C SER A 43 -1.14 -20.33 -4.42
N LEU A 44 -1.75 -19.24 -4.89
CA LEU A 44 -1.23 -17.90 -4.68
C LEU A 44 -1.18 -17.57 -3.19
N GLY A 45 -0.04 -17.03 -2.73
CA GLY A 45 0.17 -16.70 -1.32
C GLY A 45 0.19 -17.89 -0.36
N GLY A 46 0.03 -19.13 -0.86
CA GLY A 46 0.15 -20.34 -0.07
C GLY A 46 1.59 -20.82 0.04
N TYR A 47 1.85 -21.66 1.02
CA TYR A 47 3.16 -22.28 1.25
C TYR A 47 3.06 -23.79 1.23
N VAL A 48 4.20 -24.46 1.26
CA VAL A 48 4.31 -25.88 1.55
C VAL A 48 5.40 -26.08 2.60
N LEU A 49 5.01 -26.68 3.72
CA LEU A 49 5.92 -27.12 4.76
C LEU A 49 6.44 -28.52 4.40
N SER A 50 7.75 -28.67 4.25
CA SER A 50 8.39 -29.96 3.92
C SER A 50 9.18 -30.43 5.14
N VAL A 51 8.88 -31.63 5.64
CA VAL A 51 9.39 -32.18 6.91
C VAL A 51 9.98 -33.56 6.67
N VAL A 52 11.08 -33.88 7.35
CA VAL A 52 11.67 -35.22 7.39
C VAL A 52 11.22 -35.95 8.65
N TRP A 53 10.77 -37.19 8.49
CA TRP A 53 10.43 -38.08 9.59
C TRP A 53 10.65 -39.53 9.15
N ASN A 54 11.32 -40.34 9.98
CA ASN A 54 11.64 -41.74 9.68
C ASN A 54 12.35 -41.92 8.32
N LEU A 55 13.26 -40.99 7.97
CA LEU A 55 13.96 -40.94 6.67
C LEU A 55 13.05 -40.76 5.44
N GLU A 56 11.78 -40.41 5.62
CA GLU A 56 10.83 -40.08 4.57
C GLU A 56 10.51 -38.58 4.53
N PHE A 57 10.01 -38.10 3.39
CA PHE A 57 9.60 -36.70 3.19
C PHE A 57 8.09 -36.55 3.27
N HIS A 58 7.65 -35.65 4.13
CA HIS A 58 6.24 -35.27 4.26
C HIS A 58 6.06 -33.82 3.83
N HIS A 59 5.04 -33.56 3.00
CA HIS A 59 4.75 -32.22 2.49
C HIS A 59 3.33 -31.82 2.83
N TYR A 60 3.21 -30.70 3.54
CA TYR A 60 1.93 -30.17 4.00
C TYR A 60 1.65 -28.85 3.30
N SER A 61 0.56 -28.82 2.54
CA SER A 61 0.08 -27.58 1.91
C SER A 61 -0.43 -26.64 3.00
N ILE A 62 0.05 -25.40 2.96
CA ILE A 62 -0.41 -24.30 3.80
C ILE A 62 -1.22 -23.37 2.90
N GLU A 63 -2.50 -23.25 3.19
CA GLU A 63 -3.42 -22.43 2.44
C GLU A 63 -3.57 -21.05 3.09
N LYS A 64 -3.48 -20.00 2.28
CA LYS A 64 -3.89 -18.66 2.69
C LYS A 64 -5.41 -18.58 2.59
N GLN A 65 -6.02 -18.25 3.72
CA GLN A 65 -7.46 -18.05 3.87
C GLN A 65 -7.85 -16.63 3.44
N LEU A 66 -9.12 -16.43 3.10
CA LEU A 66 -9.67 -15.13 2.67
C LEU A 66 -9.46 -14.01 3.71
N ASN A 67 -9.45 -14.36 5.00
CA ASN A 67 -9.18 -13.44 6.10
C ASN A 67 -7.68 -13.12 6.30
N GLY A 68 -6.80 -13.65 5.45
CA GLY A 68 -5.35 -13.43 5.50
C GLY A 68 -4.58 -14.41 6.39
N THR A 69 -5.25 -15.29 7.13
CA THR A 69 -4.60 -16.31 7.96
C THR A 69 -4.10 -17.50 7.12
N TYR A 70 -3.21 -18.31 7.69
CA TYR A 70 -2.59 -19.47 7.07
C TYR A 70 -2.91 -20.72 7.88
N CYS A 71 -3.37 -21.79 7.24
CA CYS A 71 -3.58 -23.07 7.91
C CYS A 71 -3.14 -24.25 7.04
N ILE A 72 -2.76 -25.34 7.70
CA ILE A 72 -2.64 -26.65 7.08
C ILE A 72 -4.05 -27.28 7.08
N ALA A 73 -4.39 -28.06 6.05
CA ALA A 73 -5.72 -28.65 5.92
C ALA A 73 -6.14 -29.40 7.20
N GLY A 74 -7.26 -28.97 7.81
CA GLY A 74 -7.79 -29.54 9.07
C GLY A 74 -7.14 -29.00 10.35
N GLY A 75 -6.11 -28.15 10.25
CA GLY A 75 -5.41 -27.54 11.38
C GLY A 75 -5.89 -26.13 11.72
N LYS A 76 -5.26 -25.52 12.73
CA LYS A 76 -5.61 -24.18 13.23
C LYS A 76 -5.15 -23.08 12.28
N PRO A 77 -5.88 -21.95 12.20
CA PRO A 77 -5.45 -20.76 11.47
C PRO A 77 -4.38 -19.98 12.23
N HIS A 78 -3.36 -19.52 11.52
CA HIS A 78 -2.23 -18.75 12.05
C HIS A 78 -2.09 -17.41 11.30
N CYS A 79 -1.63 -16.36 11.98
CA CYS A 79 -1.51 -15.02 11.38
C CYS A 79 -0.40 -14.91 10.31
N GLY A 80 0.57 -15.83 10.30
CA GLY A 80 1.70 -15.79 9.38
C GLY A 80 2.44 -17.13 9.30
N PRO A 81 3.31 -17.29 8.30
CA PRO A 81 4.12 -18.50 8.15
C PRO A 81 5.13 -18.69 9.29
N ALA A 82 5.59 -17.61 9.92
CA ALA A 82 6.49 -17.65 11.05
C ALA A 82 5.80 -18.25 12.29
N GLU A 83 4.63 -17.71 12.65
CA GLU A 83 3.81 -18.14 13.78
C GLU A 83 3.31 -19.57 13.58
N LEU A 84 2.97 -19.94 12.34
CA LEU A 84 2.62 -21.32 11.99
C LEU A 84 3.79 -22.27 12.31
N CYS A 85 5.01 -21.95 11.84
CA CYS A 85 6.17 -22.80 12.12
C CYS A 85 6.51 -22.85 13.62
N GLU A 86 6.35 -21.74 14.34
CA GLU A 86 6.58 -21.71 15.80
C GLU A 86 5.57 -22.60 16.55
N PHE A 87 4.30 -22.55 16.15
CA PHE A 87 3.25 -23.40 16.73
C PHE A 87 3.56 -24.89 16.52
N TYR A 88 3.83 -25.30 15.27
CA TYR A 88 4.13 -26.70 14.95
C TYR A 88 5.49 -27.19 15.49
N SER A 89 6.33 -26.28 16.01
CA SER A 89 7.53 -26.65 16.77
C SER A 89 7.22 -27.11 18.20
N LYS A 90 6.07 -26.70 18.74
CA LYS A 90 5.64 -27.02 20.12
C LYS A 90 4.60 -28.15 20.15
N ASP A 91 3.70 -28.18 19.18
CA ASP A 91 2.60 -29.14 19.08
C ASP A 91 2.51 -29.69 17.66
N PRO A 92 2.58 -31.01 17.43
CA PRO A 92 2.49 -31.55 16.08
C PRO A 92 1.10 -31.32 15.46
N ASP A 93 0.01 -31.19 16.23
CA ASP A 93 -1.37 -30.90 15.77
C ASP A 93 -1.74 -31.53 14.40
N GLY A 94 -1.50 -32.85 14.25
CA GLY A 94 -1.78 -33.63 13.04
C GLY A 94 -0.61 -33.83 12.05
N LEU A 95 0.53 -33.19 12.28
CA LEU A 95 1.79 -33.49 11.58
C LEU A 95 2.42 -34.81 12.06
N VAL A 96 3.28 -35.40 11.23
CA VAL A 96 4.03 -36.62 11.58
C VAL A 96 4.93 -36.46 12.80
N CYS A 97 5.45 -35.25 13.04
CA CYS A 97 6.22 -34.90 14.22
C CYS A 97 6.24 -33.37 14.42
N THR A 98 6.70 -32.94 15.59
CA THR A 98 7.01 -31.53 15.87
C THR A 98 8.18 -31.06 15.02
N LEU A 99 8.13 -29.81 14.56
CA LEU A 99 9.26 -29.17 13.88
C LEU A 99 10.41 -28.94 14.88
N ARG A 100 11.62 -29.42 14.54
CA ARG A 100 12.78 -29.37 15.45
C ARG A 100 13.91 -28.51 14.92
N LYS A 101 14.34 -28.79 13.68
CA LYS A 101 15.51 -28.15 13.10
C LYS A 101 15.15 -27.51 11.76
N PRO A 102 15.28 -26.17 11.61
CA PRO A 102 15.10 -25.55 10.31
C PRO A 102 16.30 -25.85 9.40
N CYS A 103 16.03 -26.23 8.16
CA CYS A 103 17.01 -26.38 7.10
C CYS A 103 17.31 -25.00 6.52
N LEU A 104 18.28 -24.31 7.13
CA LEU A 104 18.67 -22.94 6.77
C LEU A 104 19.22 -22.87 5.34
N ARG A 105 18.83 -21.82 4.63
CA ARG A 105 19.32 -21.49 3.30
C ARG A 105 20.75 -20.94 3.41
N SER A 106 21.63 -21.36 2.50
CA SER A 106 22.97 -20.76 2.40
C SER A 106 22.86 -19.28 2.02
N PRO A 107 23.71 -18.38 2.56
CA PRO A 107 23.73 -16.96 2.18
C PRO A 107 23.80 -16.71 0.67
N ASP A 108 24.46 -17.61 -0.07
CA ASP A 108 24.63 -17.51 -1.52
C ASP A 108 23.43 -18.03 -2.33
N THR A 109 22.48 -18.70 -1.67
CA THR A 109 21.27 -19.23 -2.33
C THR A 109 20.19 -18.15 -2.30
N ALA A 110 20.00 -17.47 -3.42
CA ALA A 110 18.91 -16.49 -3.58
C ALA A 110 17.53 -17.16 -3.45
N ILE A 111 16.56 -16.44 -2.88
CA ILE A 111 15.15 -16.85 -2.88
C ILE A 111 14.69 -16.90 -4.34
N LYS A 112 14.21 -18.05 -4.82
CA LYS A 112 13.67 -18.14 -6.19
C LYS A 112 12.33 -17.40 -6.24
N PRO A 113 12.21 -16.30 -7.00
CA PRO A 113 10.94 -15.59 -7.13
C PRO A 113 9.92 -16.47 -7.84
N GLY A 114 8.69 -16.52 -7.33
CA GLY A 114 7.63 -17.29 -7.93
C GLY A 114 7.06 -16.68 -9.20
N VAL A 115 6.47 -17.52 -10.05
CA VAL A 115 5.66 -17.10 -11.22
C VAL A 115 4.56 -16.12 -10.78
N PHE A 116 4.04 -16.35 -9.58
CA PHE A 116 2.98 -15.56 -8.96
C PHE A 116 3.42 -14.23 -8.34
N ASP A 117 4.69 -14.05 -8.01
CA ASP A 117 5.18 -12.78 -7.44
C ASP A 117 5.25 -11.70 -8.53
N LYS A 118 5.71 -12.08 -9.73
CA LYS A 118 5.65 -11.23 -10.92
C LYS A 118 4.21 -10.96 -11.36
N LEU A 119 3.33 -11.95 -11.21
CA LEU A 119 1.90 -11.82 -11.51
C LEU A 119 1.23 -10.80 -10.59
N ARG A 120 1.53 -10.87 -9.28
CA ARG A 120 0.99 -9.97 -8.26
C ARG A 120 1.35 -8.52 -8.54
N ASP A 121 2.63 -8.25 -8.78
CA ASP A 121 3.12 -6.91 -9.08
C ASP A 121 2.50 -6.35 -10.37
N LYS A 122 2.39 -7.18 -11.40
CA LYS A 122 1.70 -6.81 -12.65
C LYS A 122 0.23 -6.47 -12.40
N MET A 123 -0.50 -7.31 -11.66
CA MET A 123 -1.92 -7.09 -11.36
C MET A 123 -2.15 -5.80 -10.56
N LEU A 124 -1.32 -5.51 -9.55
CA LEU A 124 -1.40 -4.28 -8.77
C LEU A 124 -1.23 -3.03 -9.64
N ARG A 125 -0.18 -3.02 -10.47
CA ARG A 125 0.11 -1.90 -11.39
C ARG A 125 -1.00 -1.72 -12.42
N GLU A 126 -1.50 -2.80 -13.00
CA GLU A 126 -2.59 -2.79 -13.98
C GLU A 126 -3.89 -2.28 -13.35
N TYR A 127 -4.21 -2.71 -12.12
CA TYR A 127 -5.41 -2.24 -11.42
C TYR A 127 -5.34 -0.75 -11.13
N VAL A 128 -4.19 -0.27 -10.62
CA VAL A 128 -3.97 1.15 -10.34
C VAL A 128 -4.08 1.98 -11.62
N ARG A 129 -3.50 1.50 -12.73
CA ARG A 129 -3.61 2.15 -14.04
C ARG A 129 -5.06 2.23 -14.52
N GLN A 130 -5.80 1.13 -14.48
CA GLN A 130 -7.16 1.07 -15.01
C GLN A 130 -8.18 1.81 -14.12
N THR A 131 -7.96 1.83 -12.81
CA THR A 131 -8.90 2.44 -11.86
C THR A 131 -8.66 3.93 -11.68
N TRP A 132 -7.40 4.37 -11.69
CA TRP A 132 -7.03 5.76 -11.37
C TRP A 132 -6.20 6.47 -12.44
N ASN A 133 -5.91 5.82 -13.58
CA ASN A 133 -5.13 6.37 -14.68
C ASN A 133 -3.77 6.97 -14.25
N LEU A 134 -3.17 6.42 -13.19
CA LEU A 134 -1.87 6.84 -12.68
C LEU A 134 -0.76 6.18 -13.48
N GLU A 135 0.33 6.89 -13.73
CA GLU A 135 1.54 6.40 -14.39
C GLU A 135 2.81 6.89 -13.68
N GLY A 136 3.95 6.27 -14.01
CA GLY A 136 5.26 6.66 -13.49
C GLY A 136 5.36 6.59 -11.98
N GLU A 137 6.02 7.60 -11.39
CA GLU A 137 6.31 7.64 -9.94
C GLU A 137 5.04 7.71 -9.09
N ALA A 138 3.97 8.36 -9.58
CA ALA A 138 2.68 8.41 -8.89
C ALA A 138 2.01 7.04 -8.78
N MET A 139 2.13 6.19 -9.82
CA MET A 139 1.70 4.79 -9.76
C MET A 139 2.51 4.03 -8.72
N GLU A 140 3.85 4.14 -8.73
CA GLU A 140 4.69 3.44 -7.76
C GLU A 140 4.33 3.82 -6.32
N GLN A 141 4.11 5.10 -6.05
CA GLN A 141 3.74 5.59 -4.71
C GLN A 141 2.34 5.10 -4.27
N ALA A 142 1.37 5.03 -5.19
CA ALA A 142 0.06 4.46 -4.91
C ALA A 142 0.14 2.95 -4.62
N VAL A 143 0.89 2.21 -5.45
CA VAL A 143 1.14 0.78 -5.23
C VAL A 143 1.85 0.54 -3.91
N ILE A 144 2.84 1.36 -3.56
CA ILE A 144 3.61 1.23 -2.31
C ILE A 144 2.76 1.52 -1.07
N SER A 145 1.93 2.57 -1.10
CA SER A 145 1.17 3.02 0.07
C SER A 145 -0.11 2.22 0.30
N GLN A 146 -0.71 1.67 -0.75
CA GLN A 146 -2.02 1.01 -0.66
C GLN A 146 -1.98 -0.48 -1.01
N ALA A 147 -0.80 -1.10 -1.12
CA ALA A 147 -0.64 -2.51 -1.52
C ALA A 147 -1.62 -3.45 -0.80
N SER A 148 -1.77 -3.31 0.52
CA SER A 148 -2.64 -4.17 1.33
C SER A 148 -4.14 -3.97 1.07
N GLN A 149 -4.60 -2.72 0.88
CA GLN A 149 -5.99 -2.41 0.49
C GLN A 149 -6.28 -2.82 -0.96
N LEU A 150 -5.33 -2.57 -1.85
CA LEU A 150 -5.37 -2.99 -3.25
C LEU A 150 -5.46 -4.52 -3.36
N GLU A 151 -4.70 -5.25 -2.56
CA GLU A 151 -4.78 -6.71 -2.50
C GLU A 151 -6.16 -7.20 -2.06
N LYS A 152 -6.80 -6.56 -1.06
CA LYS A 152 -8.17 -6.88 -0.64
C LYS A 152 -9.21 -6.58 -1.73
N LEU A 153 -9.01 -5.51 -2.49
CA LEU A 153 -9.91 -5.10 -3.57
C LEU A 153 -9.75 -5.99 -4.80
N ILE A 154 -8.51 -6.36 -5.13
CA ILE A 154 -8.17 -7.36 -6.15
C ILE A 154 -8.79 -8.72 -5.77
N ALA A 155 -8.75 -9.08 -4.49
CA ALA A 155 -9.30 -10.32 -3.95
C ALA A 155 -10.83 -10.44 -4.00
N THR A 156 -11.57 -9.34 -4.26
CA THR A 156 -13.03 -9.31 -4.19
C THR A 156 -13.70 -9.06 -5.55
N THR A 157 -13.73 -7.84 -6.05
CA THR A 157 -14.53 -7.45 -7.24
C THR A 157 -13.72 -6.94 -8.43
N ALA A 158 -12.38 -6.94 -8.36
CA ALA A 158 -11.56 -6.31 -9.39
C ALA A 158 -11.73 -6.88 -10.81
N HIS A 159 -12.17 -8.13 -10.96
CA HIS A 159 -12.44 -8.70 -12.28
C HIS A 159 -13.53 -7.93 -13.04
N GLU A 160 -14.47 -7.28 -12.35
CA GLU A 160 -15.53 -6.46 -12.97
C GLU A 160 -15.01 -5.22 -13.70
N LYS A 161 -13.84 -4.72 -13.27
CA LYS A 161 -13.18 -3.56 -13.89
C LYS A 161 -12.29 -3.95 -15.06
N MET A 162 -12.12 -5.24 -15.33
CA MET A 162 -11.19 -5.71 -16.35
C MET A 162 -11.81 -5.67 -17.76
N PRO A 163 -11.05 -5.28 -18.80
CA PRO A 163 -11.57 -5.14 -20.16
C PRO A 163 -12.01 -6.47 -20.80
N TRP A 164 -11.47 -7.60 -20.34
CA TRP A 164 -11.83 -8.95 -20.77
C TRP A 164 -13.08 -9.50 -20.08
N TYR A 165 -13.63 -8.79 -19.09
CA TYR A 165 -14.84 -9.19 -18.38
C TYR A 165 -16.08 -8.49 -18.97
N HIS A 166 -17.08 -9.28 -19.33
CA HIS A 166 -18.25 -8.81 -20.08
C HIS A 166 -19.55 -8.90 -19.26
N GLY A 167 -19.46 -9.25 -17.97
CA GLY A 167 -20.61 -9.43 -17.09
C GLY A 167 -21.58 -10.51 -17.60
N ASN A 168 -22.86 -10.31 -17.32
CA ASN A 168 -23.92 -11.26 -17.66
C ASN A 168 -24.39 -11.15 -19.11
N ILE A 169 -23.55 -11.62 -20.03
CA ILE A 169 -23.90 -11.80 -21.45
C ILE A 169 -24.22 -13.27 -21.77
N PRO A 170 -25.20 -13.54 -22.65
CA PRO A 170 -25.49 -14.91 -23.06
C PRO A 170 -24.36 -15.50 -23.92
N ARG A 171 -24.28 -16.84 -23.98
CA ARG A 171 -23.24 -17.55 -24.74
C ARG A 171 -23.14 -17.07 -26.19
N MET A 172 -24.27 -16.95 -26.88
CA MET A 172 -24.35 -16.49 -28.28
C MET A 172 -23.77 -15.08 -28.46
N GLU A 173 -23.98 -14.19 -27.49
CA GLU A 173 -23.45 -12.83 -27.52
C GLU A 173 -21.93 -12.83 -27.30
N GLY A 174 -21.43 -13.69 -26.40
CA GLY A 174 -19.98 -13.88 -26.23
C GLY A 174 -19.31 -14.43 -27.49
N GLU A 175 -19.92 -15.43 -28.14
CA GLU A 175 -19.45 -15.96 -29.43
C GLU A 175 -19.42 -14.86 -30.50
N ARG A 176 -20.51 -14.07 -30.62
CA ARG A 176 -20.60 -12.94 -31.57
C ARG A 176 -19.47 -11.94 -31.37
N ARG A 177 -19.16 -11.57 -30.13
CA ARG A 177 -18.07 -10.63 -29.80
C ARG A 177 -16.70 -11.20 -30.16
N LEU A 178 -16.47 -12.50 -29.95
CA LEU A 178 -15.21 -13.15 -30.32
C LEU A 178 -15.03 -13.24 -31.84
N TYR A 179 -16.09 -13.55 -32.60
CA TYR A 179 -16.07 -13.54 -34.06
C TYR A 179 -15.98 -12.14 -34.67
N SER A 180 -16.29 -11.09 -33.91
CA SER A 180 -16.19 -9.70 -34.35
C SER A 180 -14.73 -9.24 -34.40
N GLY A 181 -14.33 -8.65 -35.52
CA GLY A 181 -12.96 -8.17 -35.74
C GLY A 181 -11.97 -9.29 -36.03
N VAL A 182 -10.71 -9.09 -35.64
CA VAL A 182 -9.63 -10.05 -35.86
C VAL A 182 -9.84 -11.28 -34.97
N GLN A 183 -9.52 -12.45 -35.52
CA GLN A 183 -9.75 -13.78 -34.93
C GLN A 183 -8.43 -14.53 -34.65
N PRO A 184 -7.51 -13.98 -33.82
CA PRO A 184 -6.28 -14.67 -33.47
C PRO A 184 -6.56 -15.80 -32.49
N ASP A 185 -5.71 -16.82 -32.52
CA ASP A 185 -5.73 -17.89 -31.53
C ASP A 185 -5.42 -17.32 -30.13
N GLY A 186 -6.17 -17.78 -29.13
CA GLY A 186 -6.08 -17.29 -27.77
C GLY A 186 -6.94 -16.06 -27.47
N LYS A 187 -7.63 -15.45 -28.45
CA LYS A 187 -8.56 -14.33 -28.16
C LYS A 187 -9.66 -14.76 -27.20
N PHE A 188 -9.91 -14.04 -26.12
CA PHE A 188 -10.81 -14.51 -25.07
C PHE A 188 -11.66 -13.43 -24.39
N LEU A 189 -12.71 -13.89 -23.69
CA LEU A 189 -13.50 -13.10 -22.73
C LEU A 189 -14.01 -13.97 -21.58
N VAL A 190 -14.32 -13.34 -20.46
CA VAL A 190 -14.99 -13.99 -19.31
C VAL A 190 -16.36 -13.34 -19.11
N ARG A 191 -17.35 -14.18 -18.81
CA ARG A 191 -18.75 -13.76 -18.60
C ARG A 191 -19.39 -14.54 -17.46
N ASP A 192 -20.42 -13.95 -16.85
CA ASP A 192 -21.24 -14.64 -15.87
C ASP A 192 -22.02 -15.78 -16.52
N ARG A 193 -22.39 -16.76 -15.69
CA ARG A 193 -23.42 -17.74 -16.03
C ARG A 193 -24.69 -17.45 -15.24
N GLN A 194 -25.75 -18.18 -15.59
CA GLN A 194 -27.06 -18.05 -14.93
C GLN A 194 -27.00 -18.45 -13.44
N GLU A 195 -26.08 -19.34 -13.05
CA GLU A 195 -25.83 -19.71 -11.66
C GLU A 195 -24.86 -18.72 -11.02
N THR A 196 -25.28 -18.12 -9.90
CA THR A 196 -24.50 -17.16 -9.12
C THR A 196 -23.15 -17.73 -8.70
N GLY A 197 -22.07 -16.98 -8.92
CA GLY A 197 -20.69 -17.39 -8.56
C GLY A 197 -20.04 -18.34 -9.57
N THR A 198 -20.69 -18.62 -10.71
CA THR A 198 -20.09 -19.43 -11.78
C THR A 198 -19.84 -18.59 -13.02
N PHE A 199 -18.68 -18.78 -13.63
CA PHE A 199 -18.24 -18.00 -14.78
C PHE A 199 -17.96 -18.91 -15.97
N ALA A 200 -17.94 -18.32 -17.17
CA ALA A 200 -17.53 -19.01 -18.38
C ALA A 200 -16.42 -18.23 -19.07
N LEU A 201 -15.29 -18.91 -19.30
CA LEU A 201 -14.21 -18.45 -20.16
C LEU A 201 -14.50 -18.88 -21.59
N SER A 202 -14.67 -17.93 -22.49
CA SER A 202 -14.89 -18.19 -23.92
C SER A 202 -13.63 -17.77 -24.67
N MET A 203 -13.04 -18.65 -25.46
CA MET A 203 -11.79 -18.37 -26.19
C MET A 203 -11.82 -18.87 -27.64
N MET A 204 -11.05 -18.22 -28.50
CA MET A 204 -10.92 -18.56 -29.91
C MET A 204 -9.68 -19.41 -30.15
N TYR A 205 -9.82 -20.50 -30.89
CA TYR A 205 -8.72 -21.31 -31.38
C TYR A 205 -9.09 -21.99 -32.70
N GLY A 206 -8.24 -21.89 -33.71
CA GLY A 206 -8.52 -22.43 -35.04
C GLY A 206 -9.82 -21.87 -35.63
N LYS A 207 -10.10 -20.58 -35.40
CA LYS A 207 -11.35 -19.88 -35.79
C LYS A 207 -12.63 -20.47 -35.21
N THR A 208 -12.53 -21.28 -34.17
CA THR A 208 -13.67 -21.86 -33.44
C THR A 208 -13.68 -21.33 -32.02
N VAL A 209 -14.86 -21.01 -31.48
CA VAL A 209 -14.99 -20.58 -30.09
C VAL A 209 -15.19 -21.80 -29.18
N TYR A 210 -14.34 -21.92 -28.17
CA TYR A 210 -14.39 -22.89 -27.09
C TYR A 210 -14.91 -22.23 -25.82
N HIS A 211 -15.70 -22.96 -25.03
CA HIS A 211 -16.24 -22.47 -23.76
C HIS A 211 -15.84 -23.39 -22.63
N TYR A 212 -15.21 -22.80 -21.61
CA TYR A 212 -14.77 -23.49 -20.42
C TYR A 212 -15.49 -22.95 -19.21
N GLN A 213 -15.87 -23.84 -18.30
CA GLN A 213 -16.54 -23.48 -17.06
C GLN A 213 -15.49 -23.11 -16.00
N ILE A 214 -15.68 -21.98 -15.32
CA ILE A 214 -14.93 -21.63 -14.13
C ILE A 214 -15.84 -21.93 -12.94
N LEU A 215 -15.37 -22.81 -12.06
CA LEU A 215 -16.08 -23.27 -10.88
C LEU A 215 -15.58 -22.55 -9.65
N GLN A 216 -16.49 -22.18 -8.76
CA GLN A 216 -16.16 -21.78 -7.40
C GLN A 216 -16.39 -22.96 -6.46
N ASP A 217 -15.38 -23.31 -5.67
CA ASP A 217 -15.51 -24.39 -4.68
C ASP A 217 -16.10 -23.90 -3.34
N LYS A 218 -16.32 -24.83 -2.41
CA LYS A 218 -16.87 -24.52 -1.07
C LYS A 218 -15.97 -23.58 -0.24
N SER A 219 -14.69 -23.47 -0.58
CA SER A 219 -13.75 -22.54 0.06
C SER A 219 -13.76 -21.14 -0.58
N GLY A 220 -14.56 -20.96 -1.65
CA GLY A 220 -14.65 -19.70 -2.38
C GLY A 220 -13.60 -19.54 -3.48
N LYS A 221 -12.74 -20.53 -3.72
CA LYS A 221 -11.67 -20.48 -4.74
C LYS A 221 -12.19 -20.85 -6.13
N TYR A 222 -11.63 -20.23 -7.15
CA TYR A 222 -11.95 -20.42 -8.57
C TYR A 222 -10.97 -21.38 -9.25
N SER A 223 -11.47 -22.30 -10.06
CA SER A 223 -10.63 -23.16 -10.89
C SER A 223 -11.30 -23.57 -12.19
N MET A 224 -10.48 -24.02 -13.13
CA MET A 224 -10.94 -24.85 -14.24
C MET A 224 -11.31 -26.25 -13.69
N PRO A 225 -12.14 -27.05 -14.39
CA PRO A 225 -12.38 -28.44 -14.01
C PRO A 225 -11.04 -29.19 -13.97
N ASP A 226 -10.72 -29.81 -12.83
CA ASP A 226 -9.44 -30.47 -12.54
C ASP A 226 -8.17 -29.58 -12.63
N GLY A 227 -8.35 -28.26 -12.66
CA GLY A 227 -7.28 -27.28 -12.80
C GLY A 227 -6.74 -26.71 -11.49
N THR A 228 -5.75 -25.83 -11.62
CA THR A 228 -5.18 -25.09 -10.48
C THR A 228 -6.23 -24.16 -9.86
N LYS A 229 -6.19 -23.99 -8.52
CA LYS A 229 -7.14 -23.15 -7.77
C LYS A 229 -6.58 -21.75 -7.52
N PHE A 230 -7.44 -20.75 -7.63
CA PHE A 230 -7.11 -19.34 -7.51
C PHE A 230 -8.10 -18.63 -6.60
N ASP A 231 -7.69 -17.56 -5.92
CA ASP A 231 -8.59 -16.79 -5.06
C ASP A 231 -9.48 -15.86 -5.88
N THR A 232 -9.05 -15.50 -7.10
CA THR A 232 -9.82 -14.62 -8.00
C THR A 232 -9.78 -15.09 -9.45
N ILE A 233 -10.81 -14.72 -10.20
CA ILE A 233 -10.89 -14.95 -11.65
C ILE A 233 -9.74 -14.26 -12.38
N TRP A 234 -9.31 -13.08 -11.90
CA TRP A 234 -8.22 -12.36 -12.55
C TRP A 234 -6.90 -13.11 -12.41
N GLN A 235 -6.60 -13.68 -11.24
CA GLN A 235 -5.42 -14.53 -11.05
C GLN A 235 -5.46 -15.74 -11.98
N LEU A 236 -6.62 -16.39 -12.10
CA LEU A 236 -6.85 -17.50 -13.02
C LEU A 236 -6.57 -17.09 -14.47
N VAL A 237 -7.11 -15.96 -14.94
CA VAL A 237 -6.90 -15.46 -16.30
C VAL A 237 -5.42 -15.18 -16.58
N GLU A 238 -4.73 -14.48 -15.67
CA GLU A 238 -3.32 -14.17 -15.88
C GLU A 238 -2.43 -15.43 -15.85
N TYR A 239 -2.77 -16.43 -15.03
CA TYR A 239 -2.10 -17.73 -15.07
C TYR A 239 -2.35 -18.46 -16.41
N LEU A 240 -3.57 -18.44 -16.93
CA LEU A 240 -3.93 -19.09 -18.19
C LEU A 240 -3.31 -18.42 -19.44
N LYS A 241 -2.86 -17.17 -19.33
CA LYS A 241 -2.00 -16.53 -20.36
C LYS A 241 -0.60 -17.16 -20.44
N MET A 242 -0.13 -17.76 -19.34
CA MET A 242 1.21 -18.36 -19.27
C MET A 242 1.19 -19.87 -19.49
N LYS A 243 0.17 -20.55 -18.94
CA LYS A 243 0.06 -22.01 -19.00
C LYS A 243 -1.37 -22.42 -19.36
N PRO A 244 -1.57 -23.30 -20.35
CA PRO A 244 -2.92 -23.62 -20.83
C PRO A 244 -3.76 -24.40 -19.81
N ASP A 245 -3.14 -25.24 -18.97
CA ASP A 245 -3.80 -25.93 -17.82
C ASP A 245 -5.21 -26.50 -18.12
N GLY A 246 -5.35 -27.21 -19.24
CA GLY A 246 -6.62 -27.79 -19.70
C GLY A 246 -7.31 -27.02 -20.83
N LEU A 247 -6.83 -25.83 -21.16
CA LEU A 247 -7.23 -25.08 -22.36
C LEU A 247 -6.60 -25.65 -23.63
N VAL A 248 -7.25 -25.39 -24.76
CA VAL A 248 -6.75 -25.77 -26.10
C VAL A 248 -5.47 -25.01 -26.49
N THR A 249 -5.29 -23.80 -25.96
CA THR A 249 -4.05 -23.00 -26.05
C THR A 249 -3.99 -22.00 -24.89
N VAL A 250 -2.88 -21.28 -24.74
CA VAL A 250 -2.79 -20.18 -23.77
C VAL A 250 -3.69 -19.01 -24.15
N LEU A 251 -4.10 -18.21 -23.16
CA LEU A 251 -4.85 -16.99 -23.42
C LEU A 251 -3.94 -15.93 -24.07
N GLY A 252 -4.44 -15.34 -25.15
CA GLY A 252 -3.78 -14.29 -25.92
C GLY A 252 -4.45 -12.94 -25.67
N GLU A 253 -4.95 -12.34 -26.74
CA GLU A 253 -5.56 -11.01 -26.71
C GLU A 253 -6.94 -10.99 -26.04
N ALA A 254 -7.19 -9.99 -25.19
CA ALA A 254 -8.51 -9.80 -24.59
C ALA A 254 -9.49 -9.24 -25.61
N CYS A 255 -10.68 -9.82 -25.72
CA CYS A 255 -11.81 -9.17 -26.38
C CYS A 255 -12.28 -8.03 -25.47
N VAL A 256 -12.06 -6.79 -25.90
CA VAL A 256 -12.39 -5.60 -25.10
C VAL A 256 -13.90 -5.37 -25.10
N ASN A 257 -14.48 -5.16 -23.93
CA ASN A 257 -15.89 -4.79 -23.78
C ASN A 257 -16.12 -3.37 -24.34
N GLY A 258 -16.55 -3.28 -25.60
CA GLY A 258 -17.07 -2.02 -26.13
C GLY A 258 -18.40 -1.69 -25.46
N LYS A 259 -18.45 -0.64 -24.62
CA LYS A 259 -19.70 0.08 -24.39
C LYS A 259 -20.08 0.75 -25.72
N ALA A 260 -20.70 -0.01 -26.62
CA ALA A 260 -21.06 0.48 -27.94
C ALA A 260 -22.31 1.37 -27.85
N GLU A 261 -22.19 2.56 -28.43
CA GLU A 261 -23.29 3.42 -28.87
C GLU A 261 -24.32 2.61 -29.71
N GLU A 262 -25.58 3.05 -29.67
CA GLU A 262 -26.70 2.36 -30.28
C GLU A 262 -26.64 2.26 -31.83
N LYS A 263 -27.27 1.17 -32.32
CA LYS A 263 -27.47 0.59 -33.67
C LYS A 263 -28.14 1.51 -34.73
N PRO A 264 -28.38 1.14 -36.04
CA PRO A 264 -28.45 -0.21 -36.68
C PRO A 264 -27.81 -0.37 -38.10
N SER A 265 -27.62 -1.59 -38.67
CA SER A 265 -28.64 -2.36 -39.43
C SER A 265 -28.11 -3.73 -39.95
N LEU A 266 -29.05 -4.64 -40.29
CA LEU A 266 -28.86 -6.01 -40.79
C LEU A 266 -28.56 -6.08 -42.30
N PRO A 267 -28.06 -7.24 -42.80
CA PRO A 267 -28.87 -7.96 -43.80
C PRO A 267 -29.05 -9.46 -43.52
N ALA A 268 -30.08 -10.01 -44.16
CA ALA A 268 -30.69 -11.31 -43.95
C ALA A 268 -29.99 -12.50 -44.65
N ASN A 269 -30.36 -13.69 -44.17
CA ASN A 269 -30.25 -15.03 -44.77
C ASN A 269 -28.88 -15.65 -45.01
N ARG A 270 -28.57 -16.68 -44.21
CA ARG A 270 -28.24 -18.02 -44.72
C ARG A 270 -28.63 -19.07 -43.67
N GLU A 271 -29.65 -19.84 -43.99
CA GLU A 271 -29.99 -21.10 -43.31
C GLU A 271 -28.80 -22.07 -43.41
N PHE A 272 -28.46 -22.78 -42.33
CA PHE A 272 -28.14 -24.21 -42.40
C PHE A 272 -28.22 -24.87 -41.01
N ARG A 273 -29.19 -25.79 -40.94
CA ARG A 273 -29.26 -27.06 -40.17
C ARG A 273 -29.29 -27.05 -38.64
N ARG A 274 -30.50 -27.39 -38.16
CA ARG A 274 -30.79 -28.09 -36.90
C ARG A 274 -29.87 -29.30 -36.70
N HIS A 275 -29.14 -29.33 -35.59
CA HIS A 275 -28.79 -30.55 -34.86
C HIS A 275 -29.15 -30.34 -33.39
N GLY A 276 -29.87 -31.31 -32.83
CA GLY A 276 -30.36 -31.29 -31.45
C GLY A 276 -29.33 -31.78 -30.44
N ALA A 277 -29.78 -31.75 -29.18
CA ALA A 277 -29.22 -32.39 -27.99
C ALA A 277 -27.93 -31.76 -27.39
N ASN A 278 -28.14 -30.91 -26.38
CA ASN A 278 -27.27 -30.55 -25.25
C ASN A 278 -25.77 -30.90 -25.36
N GLY A 279 -24.97 -30.00 -25.94
CA GLY A 279 -23.50 -30.10 -26.04
C GLY A 279 -22.74 -29.76 -24.75
N TYR A 280 -23.17 -30.30 -23.61
CA TYR A 280 -22.43 -30.27 -22.35
C TYR A 280 -22.39 -31.68 -21.75
N THR A 281 -21.25 -32.08 -21.19
CA THR A 281 -21.05 -33.37 -20.52
C THR A 281 -21.81 -33.41 -19.16
N PRO A 282 -22.75 -34.36 -18.89
CA PRO A 282 -23.62 -34.33 -17.69
C PRO A 282 -23.45 -35.58 -16.74
N PRO A 283 -24.31 -35.87 -15.71
CA PRO A 283 -24.14 -35.60 -14.25
C PRO A 283 -24.47 -36.82 -13.32
N PRO A 284 -24.75 -36.69 -11.98
CA PRO A 284 -26.15 -36.55 -11.50
C PRO A 284 -26.38 -35.59 -10.28
N THR A 285 -27.67 -35.32 -10.02
CA THR A 285 -28.29 -34.10 -9.45
C THR A 285 -29.09 -34.32 -8.15
N ALA A 286 -29.32 -33.26 -7.34
CA ALA A 286 -30.58 -32.84 -6.66
C ALA A 286 -30.27 -31.72 -5.61
N LEU A 287 -30.67 -30.44 -5.74
CA LEU A 287 -31.97 -29.74 -5.62
C LEU A 287 -32.18 -28.96 -4.28
N ASN A 288 -32.53 -27.66 -4.45
CA ASN A 288 -33.41 -26.76 -3.66
C ASN A 288 -32.89 -25.70 -2.65
N MET A 289 -33.05 -24.43 -3.10
CA MET A 289 -33.84 -23.27 -2.59
C MET A 289 -33.45 -22.39 -1.39
N ALA A 290 -33.51 -21.05 -1.69
CA ALA A 290 -33.78 -19.85 -0.86
C ALA A 290 -32.68 -19.39 0.14
N SER A 291 -32.44 -18.10 0.47
CA SER A 291 -33.10 -16.79 0.30
C SER A 291 -32.06 -15.64 0.47
N ARG A 292 -32.39 -14.41 0.04
CA ARG A 292 -31.55 -13.18 0.14
C ARG A 292 -31.40 -12.65 1.58
N PRO A 293 -30.32 -11.90 1.86
CA PRO A 293 -30.50 -10.53 2.39
C PRO A 293 -29.59 -9.48 1.69
N VAL A 294 -30.17 -8.34 1.29
CA VAL A 294 -30.02 -6.98 1.87
C VAL A 294 -28.63 -6.36 1.65
N THR A 295 -28.55 -5.51 0.61
CA THR A 295 -27.43 -4.64 0.30
C THR A 295 -27.28 -3.55 1.36
N THR A 296 -26.30 -3.69 2.25
CA THR A 296 -25.80 -2.58 3.07
C THR A 296 -24.93 -1.67 2.22
N VAL A 297 -25.39 -0.44 2.02
CA VAL A 297 -24.64 0.65 1.40
C VAL A 297 -23.50 1.05 2.34
N LEU A 298 -22.24 0.96 1.89
CA LEU A 298 -21.06 1.47 2.59
C LEU A 298 -20.55 2.76 1.92
N PRO A 299 -19.86 3.64 2.68
CA PRO A 299 -19.73 5.06 2.37
C PRO A 299 -18.71 5.34 1.27
N GLU A 300 -19.03 6.31 0.41
CA GLU A 300 -18.13 6.91 -0.57
C GLU A 300 -16.85 7.42 0.11
N CYS A 301 -15.76 6.69 -0.09
CA CYS A 301 -14.40 7.18 0.12
C CYS A 301 -13.81 7.40 -1.27
N ASP A 302 -13.10 8.51 -1.45
CA ASP A 302 -12.39 8.94 -2.68
C ASP A 302 -13.16 9.91 -3.59
N ALA A 303 -13.58 11.05 -3.03
CA ALA A 303 -13.64 12.26 -3.82
C ALA A 303 -12.20 12.62 -4.25
N GLU A 304 -11.99 12.72 -5.57
CA GLU A 304 -10.76 13.20 -6.21
C GLU A 304 -10.18 14.41 -5.46
N SER A 305 -8.90 14.36 -5.12
CA SER A 305 -8.21 15.55 -4.62
C SER A 305 -8.26 16.63 -5.71
N PRO A 306 -8.89 17.80 -5.47
CA PRO A 306 -9.10 18.83 -6.50
C PRO A 306 -7.79 19.45 -7.01
N TYR A 307 -6.67 19.08 -6.40
CA TYR A 307 -5.33 19.56 -6.74
C TYR A 307 -4.57 18.62 -7.70
N HIS A 308 -5.17 17.51 -8.16
CA HIS A 308 -4.45 16.50 -8.96
C HIS A 308 -4.34 16.84 -10.45
N ASN A 309 -4.84 17.97 -10.95
CA ASN A 309 -4.58 18.37 -12.33
C ASN A 309 -3.19 19.04 -12.48
N PRO A 310 -2.17 18.38 -13.07
CA PRO A 310 -0.80 18.89 -13.15
C PRO A 310 -0.64 20.08 -14.12
N ASN A 311 -1.69 20.42 -14.86
CA ASN A 311 -1.67 21.46 -15.89
C ASN A 311 -2.23 22.80 -15.42
N GLU A 312 -2.91 22.89 -14.28
CA GLU A 312 -3.71 24.09 -13.93
C GLU A 312 -3.01 25.10 -13.02
N VAL A 313 -1.89 24.75 -12.37
CA VAL A 313 -1.21 25.63 -11.40
C VAL A 313 0.29 25.79 -11.69
N ARG A 314 0.63 26.09 -12.95
CA ARG A 314 2.04 26.32 -13.37
C ARG A 314 2.52 27.77 -13.29
N LYS A 315 1.69 28.69 -12.79
CA LYS A 315 2.08 30.10 -12.63
C LYS A 315 2.56 30.33 -11.19
N PHE A 316 3.88 30.38 -11.02
CA PHE A 316 4.51 30.69 -9.72
C PHE A 316 3.97 31.98 -9.10
N ASN A 317 3.65 32.99 -9.93
CA ASN A 317 3.04 34.25 -9.48
C ASN A 317 1.52 34.22 -9.64
N ILE A 318 0.82 34.25 -8.52
CA ILE A 318 -0.65 34.31 -8.43
C ILE A 318 -1.08 35.78 -8.29
N GLN A 319 -2.03 36.21 -9.13
CA GLN A 319 -2.54 37.57 -9.07
C GLN A 319 -3.50 37.73 -7.88
N ARG A 320 -3.43 38.89 -7.20
CA ARG A 320 -4.23 39.15 -5.99
C ARG A 320 -5.75 39.07 -6.22
N ASN A 321 -6.23 39.37 -7.41
CA ASN A 321 -7.64 39.28 -7.82
C ASN A 321 -8.14 37.83 -7.97
N GLN A 322 -7.24 36.86 -8.12
CA GLN A 322 -7.57 35.43 -8.17
C GLN A 322 -7.77 34.83 -6.78
N LEU A 323 -7.29 35.50 -5.72
CA LEU A 323 -7.38 35.06 -4.34
C LEU A 323 -8.51 35.76 -3.59
N LEU A 324 -9.43 34.95 -3.07
CA LEU A 324 -10.36 35.35 -2.03
C LEU A 324 -9.79 34.88 -0.68
N ILE A 325 -9.52 35.82 0.23
CA ILE A 325 -8.97 35.51 1.55
C ILE A 325 -10.11 35.66 2.56
N ASP A 326 -10.34 34.62 3.35
CA ASP A 326 -11.32 34.62 4.42
C ASP A 326 -10.82 35.44 5.63
N GLU A 327 -11.73 35.91 6.46
CA GLU A 327 -11.39 36.60 7.72
C GLU A 327 -10.88 35.61 8.77
N VAL A 328 -11.26 34.34 8.64
CA VAL A 328 -10.90 33.27 9.59
C VAL A 328 -9.41 32.93 9.51
N GLU A 329 -8.71 33.17 10.62
CA GLU A 329 -7.33 32.71 10.83
C GLU A 329 -7.33 31.23 11.24
N LEU A 330 -6.62 30.40 10.47
CA LEU A 330 -6.41 28.97 10.76
C LEU A 330 -5.31 28.76 11.81
N GLY A 331 -4.35 29.69 11.88
CA GLY A 331 -3.34 29.74 12.91
C GLY A 331 -2.30 30.81 12.66
N SER A 332 -1.51 31.11 13.69
CA SER A 332 -0.38 32.03 13.61
C SER A 332 0.87 31.44 14.22
N GLY A 333 2.02 31.86 13.69
CA GLY A 333 3.34 31.39 14.11
C GLY A 333 4.39 32.48 14.01
N ASN A 334 5.66 32.07 14.18
CA ASN A 334 6.79 33.00 14.12
C ASN A 334 6.87 33.71 12.76
N PHE A 335 6.56 32.99 11.67
CA PHE A 335 6.74 33.45 10.29
C PHE A 335 5.56 34.25 9.72
N GLY A 336 4.41 34.26 10.38
CA GLY A 336 3.19 34.85 9.82
C GLY A 336 1.90 34.27 10.38
N CYS A 337 0.77 34.67 9.79
CA CYS A 337 -0.52 34.05 10.02
C CYS A 337 -0.99 33.28 8.79
N VAL A 338 -1.74 32.22 9.00
CA VAL A 338 -2.32 31.36 7.96
C VAL A 338 -3.83 31.59 7.96
N LYS A 339 -4.36 31.98 6.81
CA LYS A 339 -5.79 32.21 6.60
C LYS A 339 -6.35 31.19 5.63
N LYS A 340 -7.64 30.87 5.77
CA LYS A 340 -8.37 30.16 4.72
C LYS A 340 -8.58 31.08 3.52
N GLY A 341 -8.61 30.53 2.32
CA GLY A 341 -9.03 31.26 1.14
C GLY A 341 -9.47 30.35 0.02
N THR A 342 -9.81 30.96 -1.10
CA THR A 342 -10.20 30.27 -2.34
C THR A 342 -9.42 30.90 -3.50
N LEU A 343 -8.79 30.05 -4.31
CA LEU A 343 -8.11 30.43 -5.54
C LEU A 343 -9.01 30.16 -6.73
N ARG A 344 -9.24 31.17 -7.58
CA ARG A 344 -9.90 31.00 -8.88
C ARG A 344 -8.90 30.48 -9.90
N THR A 345 -9.18 29.32 -10.47
CA THR A 345 -8.46 28.70 -11.57
C THR A 345 -9.31 28.72 -12.85
N GLU A 346 -8.73 28.31 -13.98
CA GLU A 346 -9.46 28.19 -15.25
C GLU A 346 -10.54 27.07 -15.19
N SER A 347 -10.37 26.12 -14.29
CA SER A 347 -11.23 24.94 -14.08
C SER A 347 -12.26 25.09 -12.96
N GLY A 348 -12.21 26.17 -12.18
CA GLY A 348 -13.13 26.39 -11.08
C GLY A 348 -12.51 27.14 -9.91
N GLN A 349 -12.94 26.78 -8.71
CA GLN A 349 -12.46 27.37 -7.46
C GLN A 349 -11.91 26.27 -6.58
N ILE A 350 -10.71 26.48 -6.04
CA ILE A 350 -10.07 25.54 -5.12
C ILE A 350 -9.85 26.19 -3.77
N ASP A 351 -10.14 25.46 -2.69
CA ASP A 351 -9.83 25.91 -1.34
C ASP A 351 -8.31 25.93 -1.14
N VAL A 352 -7.79 26.96 -0.49
CA VAL A 352 -6.35 27.14 -0.27
C VAL A 352 -6.06 27.62 1.15
N ALA A 353 -4.87 27.30 1.65
CA ALA A 353 -4.30 27.91 2.84
C ALA A 353 -3.32 29.01 2.41
N ILE A 354 -3.49 30.22 2.96
CA ILE A 354 -2.73 31.40 2.57
C ILE A 354 -1.89 31.84 3.77
N LYS A 355 -0.57 31.65 3.70
CA LYS A 355 0.36 32.11 4.73
C LYS A 355 0.83 33.51 4.40
N VAL A 356 0.36 34.47 5.19
CA VAL A 356 0.74 35.89 5.10
C VAL A 356 2.02 36.09 5.92
N LEU A 357 3.12 36.40 5.24
CA LEU A 357 4.43 36.59 5.87
C LEU A 357 4.53 37.99 6.50
N LYS A 358 5.26 38.10 7.62
CA LYS A 358 5.48 39.39 8.31
C LYS A 358 6.43 40.29 7.50
N SER A 359 6.13 41.58 7.44
CA SER A 359 6.82 42.59 6.61
C SER A 359 8.16 43.13 7.17
N GLU A 360 8.77 42.48 8.16
CA GLU A 360 9.99 42.98 8.83
C GLU A 360 11.31 42.63 8.11
N ASN A 361 11.26 42.02 6.92
CA ASN A 361 12.44 41.45 6.28
C ASN A 361 13.20 42.49 5.42
N GLU A 362 14.47 42.72 5.77
CA GLU A 362 15.46 43.45 4.95
C GLU A 362 15.52 42.88 3.52
N LYS A 363 15.87 43.71 2.52
CA LYS A 363 15.89 43.34 1.08
C LYS A 363 16.59 42.00 0.79
N LEU A 364 17.69 41.70 1.48
CA LEU A 364 18.46 40.46 1.32
C LEU A 364 17.68 39.21 1.76
N VAL A 365 16.88 39.32 2.82
CA VAL A 365 16.04 38.21 3.33
C VAL A 365 14.91 37.90 2.35
N LYS A 366 14.40 38.92 1.64
CA LYS A 366 13.37 38.73 0.61
C LYS A 366 13.87 37.91 -0.58
N GLU A 367 15.10 38.12 -1.04
CA GLU A 367 15.69 37.37 -2.17
C GLU A 367 15.95 35.90 -1.82
N GLU A 368 16.50 35.61 -0.64
CA GLU A 368 16.68 34.22 -0.18
C GLU A 368 15.33 33.49 -0.07
N MET A 369 14.32 34.17 0.46
CA MET A 369 12.98 33.61 0.62
C MET A 369 12.26 33.37 -0.71
N MET A 370 12.45 34.24 -1.70
CA MET A 370 11.95 34.00 -3.07
C MET A 370 12.62 32.79 -3.72
N ARG A 371 13.93 32.60 -3.51
CA ARG A 371 14.66 31.42 -4.00
C ARG A 371 14.15 30.14 -3.34
N GLU A 372 13.91 30.16 -2.04
CA GLU A 372 13.32 29.03 -1.32
C GLU A 372 11.89 28.73 -1.78
N ALA A 373 11.07 29.75 -2.01
CA ALA A 373 9.73 29.62 -2.56
C ALA A 373 9.72 28.97 -3.96
N GLU A 374 10.65 29.34 -4.84
CA GLU A 374 10.78 28.75 -6.17
C GLU A 374 11.05 27.24 -6.10
N ILE A 375 11.91 26.82 -5.17
CA ILE A 375 12.23 25.40 -4.96
C ILE A 375 11.03 24.68 -4.33
N MET A 376 10.38 25.30 -3.34
CA MET A 376 9.16 24.76 -2.71
C MET A 376 8.03 24.53 -3.72
N HIS A 377 7.90 25.39 -4.73
CA HIS A 377 6.91 25.23 -5.81
C HIS A 377 7.20 24.03 -6.71
N GLN A 378 8.46 23.61 -6.84
CA GLN A 378 8.85 22.43 -7.61
C GLN A 378 8.66 21.12 -6.85
N LEU A 379 8.45 21.18 -5.53
CA LEU A 379 8.20 19.99 -4.71
C LEU A 379 6.79 19.48 -4.96
N ASP A 380 6.70 18.28 -5.54
CA ASP A 380 5.46 17.59 -5.87
C ASP A 380 5.48 16.18 -5.25
N ASN A 381 4.82 16.05 -4.10
CA ASN A 381 4.60 14.77 -3.45
C ASN A 381 3.25 14.77 -2.74
N ARG A 382 2.57 13.61 -2.73
CA ARG A 382 1.25 13.46 -2.11
C ARG A 382 1.26 13.77 -0.61
N TYR A 383 2.35 13.49 0.09
CA TYR A 383 2.48 13.58 1.55
C TYR A 383 3.14 14.88 2.03
N ILE A 384 3.27 15.87 1.15
CA ILE A 384 3.61 17.24 1.52
C ILE A 384 2.45 18.17 1.15
N VAL A 385 2.31 19.26 1.89
CA VAL A 385 1.42 20.37 1.53
C VAL A 385 2.10 21.12 0.39
N ARG A 386 1.55 20.99 -0.82
CA ARG A 386 2.18 21.59 -2.01
C ARG A 386 2.00 23.10 -2.01
N MET A 387 3.03 23.78 -2.51
CA MET A 387 3.00 25.20 -2.76
C MET A 387 2.41 25.46 -4.15
N LEU A 388 1.23 26.05 -4.17
CA LEU A 388 0.51 26.37 -5.41
C LEU A 388 1.12 27.59 -6.10
N GLY A 389 1.61 28.55 -5.31
CA GLY A 389 2.30 29.71 -5.83
C GLY A 389 2.44 30.81 -4.79
N LEU A 390 2.87 31.97 -5.28
CA LEU A 390 3.20 33.13 -4.49
C LEU A 390 2.38 34.32 -4.95
N CYS A 391 1.78 35.05 -4.00
CA CYS A 391 1.08 36.29 -4.28
C CYS A 391 1.81 37.44 -3.58
N ASN A 392 2.30 38.39 -4.37
CA ASN A 392 2.97 39.59 -3.88
C ASN A 392 2.00 40.78 -4.01
N ALA A 393 1.35 41.14 -2.90
CA ALA A 393 0.38 42.23 -2.84
C ALA A 393 0.65 43.11 -1.60
N GLU A 394 -0.34 43.36 -0.74
CA GLU A 394 -0.17 44.10 0.53
C GLU A 394 0.92 43.50 1.43
N ASN A 395 1.01 42.17 1.46
CA ASN A 395 2.09 41.41 2.09
C ASN A 395 2.47 40.27 1.13
N LEU A 396 3.63 39.66 1.36
CA LEU A 396 4.03 38.47 0.63
C LEU A 396 3.28 37.26 1.18
N MET A 397 2.59 36.54 0.28
CA MET A 397 1.70 35.44 0.63
C MET A 397 2.11 34.15 -0.08
N LEU A 398 2.21 33.07 0.68
CA LEU A 398 2.41 31.71 0.14
C LEU A 398 1.04 31.03 0.05
N VAL A 399 0.65 30.63 -1.16
CA VAL A 399 -0.61 29.94 -1.42
C VAL A 399 -0.33 28.45 -1.47
N MET A 400 -1.04 27.69 -0.64
CA MET A 400 -0.76 26.27 -0.38
C MET A 400 -2.04 25.44 -0.45
N GLU A 401 -1.90 24.13 -0.63
CA GLU A 401 -3.01 23.19 -0.49
C GLU A 401 -3.68 23.29 0.88
N MET A 402 -5.01 23.09 0.91
CA MET A 402 -5.75 23.05 2.17
C MET A 402 -5.66 21.66 2.83
N ALA A 403 -5.31 21.63 4.12
CA ALA A 403 -5.41 20.46 4.98
C ALA A 403 -6.33 20.80 6.17
N SER A 404 -7.63 20.51 5.99
CA SER A 404 -8.70 21.06 6.83
C SER A 404 -8.85 20.41 8.21
N ALA A 405 -8.31 19.20 8.42
CA ALA A 405 -8.39 18.51 9.71
C ALA A 405 -7.33 18.98 10.72
N GLY A 406 -6.47 19.94 10.33
CA GLY A 406 -5.55 20.62 11.23
C GLY A 406 -4.34 19.76 11.66
N PRO A 407 -3.57 20.20 12.67
CA PRO A 407 -2.30 19.58 13.00
C PRO A 407 -2.44 18.28 13.82
N LEU A 408 -1.57 17.31 13.52
CA LEU A 408 -1.57 15.95 14.06
C LEU A 408 -1.64 15.91 15.59
N HIS A 409 -0.82 16.69 16.30
CA HIS A 409 -0.81 16.67 17.77
C HIS A 409 -2.16 17.06 18.39
N LYS A 410 -2.87 18.06 17.82
CA LYS A 410 -4.19 18.46 18.32
C LYS A 410 -5.23 17.39 17.99
N PHE A 411 -5.18 16.85 16.77
CA PHE A 411 -6.08 15.79 16.36
C PHE A 411 -5.97 14.56 17.28
N LEU A 412 -4.74 14.08 17.53
CA LEU A 412 -4.52 12.92 18.39
C LEU A 412 -4.93 13.18 19.84
N SER A 413 -4.62 14.37 20.37
CA SER A 413 -5.01 14.73 21.74
C SER A 413 -6.53 14.78 21.93
N SER A 414 -7.28 15.18 20.91
CA SER A 414 -8.75 15.27 20.96
C SER A 414 -9.45 13.93 20.65
N ASN A 415 -8.76 12.96 20.05
CA ASN A 415 -9.36 11.73 19.55
C ASN A 415 -8.71 10.46 20.14
N LYS A 416 -8.10 10.55 21.32
CA LYS A 416 -7.32 9.48 21.95
C LYS A 416 -8.07 8.14 22.06
N ASP A 417 -9.39 8.19 22.31
CA ASP A 417 -10.21 6.99 22.50
C ASP A 417 -10.68 6.35 21.18
N THR A 418 -10.53 7.06 20.05
CA THR A 418 -11.02 6.60 18.73
C THR A 418 -9.89 6.31 17.74
N VAL A 419 -8.71 6.89 17.94
CA VAL A 419 -7.55 6.69 17.07
C VAL A 419 -6.74 5.51 17.59
N SER A 420 -6.65 4.47 16.78
CA SER A 420 -5.88 3.27 17.09
C SER A 420 -4.39 3.49 16.88
N VAL A 421 -3.58 2.57 17.41
CA VAL A 421 -2.13 2.53 17.14
C VAL A 421 -1.86 2.28 15.65
N GLU A 422 -2.71 1.51 14.97
CA GLU A 422 -2.61 1.26 13.53
C GLU A 422 -2.80 2.56 12.74
N ASP A 423 -3.79 3.37 13.10
CA ASP A 423 -3.99 4.69 12.47
C ASP A 423 -2.75 5.58 12.64
N ILE A 424 -2.14 5.60 13.82
CA ILE A 424 -0.90 6.37 14.08
C ILE A 424 0.25 5.86 13.20
N VAL A 425 0.41 4.54 13.07
CA VAL A 425 1.43 3.94 12.20
C VAL A 425 1.20 4.33 10.74
N ASN A 426 -0.05 4.28 10.26
CA ASN A 426 -0.42 4.68 8.91
C ASN A 426 -0.05 6.15 8.63
N LEU A 427 -0.41 7.06 9.54
CA LEU A 427 -0.08 8.48 9.41
C LEU A 427 1.44 8.74 9.46
N MET A 428 2.16 8.07 10.36
CA MET A 428 3.62 8.24 10.45
C MET A 428 4.37 7.61 9.28
N HIS A 429 3.83 6.54 8.67
CA HIS A 429 4.39 5.97 7.45
C HIS A 429 4.30 6.98 6.31
N GLN A 430 3.15 7.65 6.15
CA GLN A 430 2.98 8.73 5.16
C GLN A 430 3.96 9.89 5.39
N VAL A 431 4.18 10.30 6.64
CA VAL A 431 5.20 11.30 6.99
C VAL A 431 6.61 10.82 6.60
N SER A 432 6.94 9.54 6.82
CA SER A 432 8.25 9.01 6.40
C SER A 432 8.43 9.01 4.87
N MET A 433 7.36 8.74 4.11
CA MET A 433 7.37 8.81 2.64
C MET A 433 7.59 10.25 2.14
N GLY A 434 6.92 11.23 2.75
CA GLY A 434 7.12 12.65 2.43
C GLY A 434 8.54 13.13 2.78
N MET A 435 9.09 12.72 3.92
CA MET A 435 10.46 13.10 4.30
C MET A 435 11.53 12.42 3.45
N LYS A 436 11.32 11.17 3.05
CA LYS A 436 12.18 10.48 2.07
C LYS A 436 12.23 11.26 0.75
N TYR A 437 11.08 11.71 0.26
CA TYR A 437 11.01 12.55 -0.94
C TYR A 437 11.80 13.86 -0.78
N LEU A 438 11.65 14.56 0.36
CA LEU A 438 12.41 15.78 0.62
C LEU A 438 13.93 15.52 0.66
N GLU A 439 14.35 14.40 1.25
CA GLU A 439 15.76 13.97 1.25
C GLU A 439 16.27 13.73 -0.18
N GLU A 440 15.51 13.04 -1.02
CA GLU A 440 15.86 12.80 -2.44
C GLU A 440 15.95 14.09 -3.26
N LYS A 441 15.24 15.15 -2.84
CA LYS A 441 15.32 16.51 -3.43
C LYS A 441 16.38 17.40 -2.77
N ASN A 442 17.22 16.87 -1.89
CA ASN A 442 18.22 17.63 -1.11
C ASN A 442 17.61 18.83 -0.37
N PHE A 443 16.40 18.65 0.16
CA PHE A 443 15.62 19.67 0.82
C PHE A 443 15.48 19.38 2.32
N VAL A 444 16.05 20.24 3.17
CA VAL A 444 16.09 20.04 4.63
C VAL A 444 14.94 20.80 5.29
N HIS A 445 14.07 20.10 6.02
CA HIS A 445 12.88 20.66 6.64
C HIS A 445 13.20 21.57 7.83
N ARG A 446 14.04 21.14 8.78
CA ARG A 446 14.46 21.88 10.00
C ARG A 446 13.41 22.21 11.04
N ASP A 447 12.15 21.86 10.81
CA ASP A 447 11.06 22.07 11.77
C ASP A 447 10.05 20.93 11.72
N LEU A 448 10.51 19.71 11.43
CA LEU A 448 9.64 18.55 11.43
C LEU A 448 9.16 18.27 12.87
N ALA A 449 7.85 18.38 13.08
CA ALA A 449 7.18 18.21 14.36
C ALA A 449 5.70 17.87 14.14
N ALA A 450 5.02 17.30 15.14
CA ALA A 450 3.59 16.97 15.02
C ALA A 450 2.67 18.22 14.90
N ARG A 451 3.18 19.43 15.10
CA ARG A 451 2.50 20.69 14.77
C ARG A 451 2.54 21.04 13.27
N ASN A 452 3.54 20.52 12.56
CA ASN A 452 3.78 20.77 11.15
C ASN A 452 3.37 19.58 10.29
N VAL A 453 2.85 18.49 10.88
CA VAL A 453 2.11 17.45 10.16
C VAL A 453 0.63 17.83 10.20
N LEU A 454 0.03 18.14 9.06
CA LEU A 454 -1.38 18.49 8.93
C LEU A 454 -2.16 17.30 8.37
N LEU A 455 -3.41 17.16 8.81
CA LEU A 455 -4.31 16.14 8.33
C LEU A 455 -5.25 16.71 7.28
N VAL A 456 -5.39 16.00 6.16
CA VAL A 456 -6.47 16.23 5.20
C VAL A 456 -7.73 15.57 5.72
N ASN A 457 -7.60 14.34 6.23
CA ASN A 457 -8.65 13.58 6.90
C ASN A 457 -8.00 12.63 7.93
N LYS A 458 -8.80 11.77 8.58
CA LYS A 458 -8.33 10.88 9.67
C LYS A 458 -7.21 9.91 9.25
N THR A 459 -7.12 9.57 7.97
CA THR A 459 -6.19 8.57 7.45
C THR A 459 -5.14 9.17 6.51
N PHE A 460 -5.10 10.49 6.35
CA PHE A 460 -4.22 11.15 5.38
C PHE A 460 -3.52 12.38 5.96
N ALA A 461 -2.19 12.26 6.12
CA ALA A 461 -1.28 13.27 6.61
C ALA A 461 -0.45 13.90 5.47
N LYS A 462 -0.15 15.20 5.66
CA LYS A 462 0.76 15.98 4.84
C LYS A 462 1.73 16.78 5.72
N ILE A 463 3.00 16.78 5.33
CA ILE A 463 4.03 17.60 5.95
C ILE A 463 3.88 19.04 5.47
N SER A 464 3.95 19.99 6.38
CA SER A 464 3.72 21.41 6.13
C SER A 464 4.78 22.27 6.80
N ASP A 465 4.68 23.58 6.61
CA ASP A 465 5.45 24.60 7.32
C ASP A 465 6.98 24.37 7.32
N PHE A 466 7.51 24.08 6.14
CA PHE A 466 8.93 24.16 5.84
C PHE A 466 9.42 25.62 5.68
N GLY A 467 8.83 26.56 6.44
CA GLY A 467 9.19 27.99 6.43
C GLY A 467 10.54 28.33 7.09
N LEU A 468 11.23 27.32 7.62
CA LEU A 468 12.63 27.37 8.08
C LEU A 468 13.57 26.57 7.18
N SER A 469 13.01 25.93 6.16
CA SER A 469 13.72 24.99 5.31
C SER A 469 14.62 25.69 4.33
N LYS A 470 15.57 24.95 3.81
CA LYS A 470 16.50 25.47 2.80
C LYS A 470 16.91 24.33 1.90
N ALA A 471 16.99 24.64 0.62
CA ALA A 471 17.68 23.77 -0.31
C ALA A 471 19.18 23.79 -0.02
N LEU A 472 19.80 22.63 -0.10
CA LEU A 472 21.25 22.50 -0.09
C LEU A 472 21.80 22.69 -1.52
N GLY A 473 23.00 23.26 -1.64
CA GLY A 473 23.73 23.28 -2.91
C GLY A 473 24.12 21.85 -3.32
N ALA A 474 24.36 21.63 -4.62
CA ALA A 474 24.67 20.30 -5.15
C ALA A 474 25.90 19.63 -4.49
N ASP A 475 26.83 20.43 -3.96
CA ASP A 475 28.05 19.96 -3.30
C ASP A 475 27.99 20.04 -1.75
N ASP A 476 26.88 20.52 -1.18
CA ASP A 476 26.74 20.73 0.27
C ASP A 476 25.86 19.65 0.92
N ASN A 477 26.43 18.88 1.85
CA ASN A 477 25.68 17.86 2.60
C ASN A 477 24.98 18.40 3.87
N TYR A 478 25.18 19.69 4.20
CA TYR A 478 24.57 20.33 5.36
C TYR A 478 24.53 21.86 5.21
N TYR A 479 23.61 22.50 5.92
CA TYR A 479 23.57 23.95 6.07
C TYR A 479 24.04 24.39 7.45
N LYS A 480 24.79 25.50 7.51
CA LYS A 480 25.20 26.14 8.76
C LYS A 480 24.49 27.49 8.93
N ALA A 481 23.65 27.63 9.96
CA ALA A 481 22.94 28.89 10.21
C ALA A 481 23.90 29.99 10.71
N ARG A 482 23.69 31.24 10.26
CA ARG A 482 24.54 32.41 10.59
C ARG A 482 24.10 33.17 11.85
N THR A 483 22.84 33.03 12.28
CA THR A 483 22.25 33.74 13.43
C THR A 483 21.39 32.81 14.29
N ALA A 484 21.38 33.04 15.61
CA ALA A 484 20.57 32.28 16.55
C ALA A 484 19.15 32.89 16.66
N GLY A 485 18.14 32.24 16.09
CA GLY A 485 16.71 32.62 16.22
C GLY A 485 16.00 31.95 17.41
N LYS A 486 14.66 32.06 17.48
CA LYS A 486 13.83 31.26 18.40
C LYS A 486 13.71 29.82 17.86
N TRP A 487 14.66 28.97 18.22
CA TRP A 487 14.73 27.59 17.73
C TRP A 487 13.87 26.62 18.56
N PRO A 488 13.19 25.65 17.93
CA PRO A 488 12.45 24.59 18.60
C PRO A 488 13.40 23.50 19.11
N LEU A 489 14.23 23.84 20.11
CA LEU A 489 15.36 23.03 20.59
C LEU A 489 15.02 21.57 20.94
N LYS A 490 13.77 21.27 21.32
CA LYS A 490 13.33 19.92 21.70
C LYS A 490 13.26 18.94 20.53
N TRP A 491 13.14 19.43 19.29
CA TRP A 491 13.13 18.58 18.09
C TRP A 491 14.51 18.48 17.46
N TYR A 492 15.48 19.27 17.91
CA TYR A 492 16.74 19.42 17.22
C TYR A 492 17.73 18.32 17.58
N ALA A 493 18.44 17.85 16.56
CA ALA A 493 19.55 16.95 16.74
C ALA A 493 20.71 17.66 17.48
N PRO A 494 21.57 16.91 18.19
CA PRO A 494 22.70 17.48 18.92
C PRO A 494 23.60 18.37 18.05
N GLU A 495 23.84 17.98 16.81
CA GLU A 495 24.66 18.76 15.86
C GLU A 495 24.01 20.09 15.44
N CYS A 496 22.67 20.16 15.43
CA CYS A 496 21.95 21.41 15.20
C CYS A 496 22.10 22.35 16.40
N ILE A 497 21.98 21.83 17.61
CA ILE A 497 22.07 22.61 18.85
C ILE A 497 23.50 23.11 19.06
N ASN A 498 24.50 22.25 18.81
CA ASN A 498 25.90 22.54 19.15
C ASN A 498 26.62 23.33 18.04
N PHE A 499 26.32 23.03 16.78
CA PHE A 499 27.08 23.52 15.64
C PHE A 499 26.24 24.24 14.59
N HIS A 500 24.93 24.37 14.82
CA HIS A 500 23.97 24.92 13.86
C HIS A 500 24.00 24.22 12.50
N LYS A 501 24.34 22.92 12.48
CA LYS A 501 24.40 22.10 11.27
C LYS A 501 23.06 21.40 11.03
N PHE A 502 22.44 21.67 9.89
CA PHE A 502 21.15 21.11 9.48
C PHE A 502 21.33 20.25 8.22
N SER A 503 20.79 19.04 8.24
CA SER A 503 20.83 18.07 7.15
C SER A 503 19.60 17.15 7.20
N SER A 504 19.37 16.33 6.18
CA SER A 504 18.31 15.32 6.21
C SER A 504 18.47 14.38 7.42
N LYS A 505 19.70 14.07 7.85
CA LYS A 505 19.95 13.31 9.08
C LYS A 505 19.46 14.03 10.34
N SER A 506 19.55 15.36 10.39
CA SER A 506 18.96 16.12 11.51
C SER A 506 17.43 16.11 11.49
N ASP A 507 16.82 16.02 10.32
CA ASP A 507 15.38 15.81 10.20
C ASP A 507 14.97 14.40 10.62
N VAL A 508 15.81 13.37 10.40
CA VAL A 508 15.58 12.02 10.94
C VAL A 508 15.47 12.03 12.47
N TRP A 509 16.32 12.81 13.16
CA TRP A 509 16.18 13.00 14.61
C TRP A 509 14.84 13.63 14.97
N SER A 510 14.46 14.69 14.25
CA SER A 510 13.19 15.40 14.42
C SER A 510 11.98 14.49 14.16
N PHE A 511 12.10 13.56 13.21
CA PHE A 511 11.11 12.52 12.91
C PHE A 511 10.94 11.58 14.11
N GLY A 512 12.01 11.13 14.75
CA GLY A 512 11.93 10.33 15.98
C GLY A 512 11.18 11.06 17.11
N VAL A 513 11.43 12.36 17.28
CA VAL A 513 10.66 13.18 18.25
C VAL A 513 9.19 13.30 17.83
N THR A 514 8.91 13.47 16.55
CA THR A 514 7.54 13.53 15.99
C THR A 514 6.79 12.22 16.17
N MET A 515 7.44 11.08 15.99
CA MET A 515 6.88 9.76 16.29
C MET A 515 6.52 9.67 17.78
N TRP A 516 7.41 10.13 18.68
CA TRP A 516 7.13 10.13 20.11
C TRP A 516 5.90 10.98 20.45
N GLU A 517 5.75 12.17 19.84
CA GLU A 517 4.53 12.98 19.97
C GLU A 517 3.28 12.22 19.49
N ALA A 518 3.37 11.53 18.35
CA ALA A 518 2.26 10.80 17.77
C ALA A 518 1.82 9.63 18.66
N PHE A 519 2.75 8.75 19.06
CA PHE A 519 2.46 7.60 19.93
C PHE A 519 2.13 7.98 21.38
N SER A 520 2.44 9.21 21.80
CA SER A 520 1.98 9.77 23.08
C SER A 520 0.67 10.56 22.97
N TYR A 521 -0.01 10.50 21.82
CA TYR A 521 -1.27 11.17 21.53
C TYR A 521 -1.20 12.70 21.70
N GLY A 522 -0.17 13.32 21.13
CA GLY A 522 0.08 14.76 21.23
C GLY A 522 0.82 15.18 22.51
N GLY A 523 1.53 14.25 23.15
CA GLY A 523 2.33 14.53 24.34
C GLY A 523 3.43 15.57 24.05
N LYS A 524 3.71 16.44 25.02
CA LYS A 524 4.80 17.43 24.91
C LYS A 524 6.15 16.75 25.15
N PRO A 525 7.09 16.76 24.18
CA PRO A 525 8.39 16.11 24.35
C PRO A 525 9.17 16.80 25.47
N TYR A 526 9.91 15.99 26.24
CA TYR A 526 10.70 16.46 27.39
C TYR A 526 9.89 17.38 28.33
N LYS A 527 8.64 17.01 28.68
CA LYS A 527 7.66 17.88 29.36
C LYS A 527 8.21 18.62 30.60
N LYS A 528 9.14 18.02 31.33
CA LYS A 528 9.74 18.55 32.56
C LYS A 528 11.07 19.30 32.37
N MET A 529 11.54 19.43 31.13
CA MET A 529 12.85 20.00 30.81
C MET A 529 12.75 21.23 29.90
N LYS A 530 13.62 22.21 30.15
CA LYS A 530 13.92 23.38 29.30
C LYS A 530 15.04 23.04 28.31
N GLY A 531 15.23 23.88 27.29
CA GLY A 531 16.19 23.64 26.19
C GLY A 531 17.60 23.21 26.63
N PRO A 532 18.26 23.95 27.55
CA PRO A 532 19.59 23.56 28.05
C PRO A 532 19.62 22.24 28.82
N GLU A 533 18.55 21.91 29.55
CA GLU A 533 18.43 20.66 30.30
C GLU A 533 18.28 19.45 29.36
N VAL A 534 17.56 19.63 28.24
CA VAL A 534 17.43 18.62 27.18
C VAL A 534 18.78 18.28 26.57
N ARG A 535 19.64 19.28 26.35
CA ARG A 535 21.00 19.07 25.84
C ARG A 535 21.81 18.17 26.77
N GLY A 536 21.91 18.52 28.06
CA GLY A 536 22.65 17.73 29.04
C GLY A 536 22.09 16.30 29.22
N PHE A 537 20.77 16.16 29.15
CA PHE A 537 20.09 14.86 29.17
C PHE A 537 20.52 13.97 28.00
N ILE A 538 20.54 14.50 26.77
CA ILE A 538 20.93 13.77 25.56
C ILE A 538 22.43 13.44 25.55
N GLU A 539 23.29 14.39 25.95
CA GLU A 539 24.75 14.22 26.04
C GLU A 539 25.15 13.13 27.05
N SER A 540 24.33 12.92 28.09
CA SER A 540 24.50 11.82 29.06
C SER A 540 24.07 10.44 28.52
N GLY A 541 23.68 10.34 27.25
CA GLY A 541 23.23 9.10 26.62
C GLY A 541 21.75 8.77 26.82
N ASN A 542 21.00 9.59 27.58
CA ASN A 542 19.60 9.31 27.87
C ASN A 542 18.67 9.66 26.69
N ARG A 543 17.53 8.98 26.60
CA ARG A 543 16.48 9.21 25.60
C ARG A 543 15.11 9.25 26.28
N MET A 544 14.09 9.76 25.57
CA MET A 544 12.72 9.75 26.09
C MET A 544 12.22 8.31 26.27
N GLU A 545 11.43 8.08 27.32
CA GLU A 545 10.80 6.79 27.61
C GLU A 545 9.79 6.40 26.53
N SER A 546 9.56 5.10 26.36
CA SER A 546 8.56 4.58 25.43
C SER A 546 7.15 5.02 25.82
N PRO A 547 6.35 5.60 24.91
CA PRO A 547 4.94 5.87 25.18
C PRO A 547 4.18 4.57 25.52
N PRO A 548 3.18 4.59 26.43
CA PRO A 548 2.54 3.37 26.94
C PRO A 548 1.90 2.47 25.88
N ALA A 549 1.38 3.04 24.79
CA ALA A 549 0.72 2.30 23.70
C ALA A 549 1.64 2.07 22.49
N CYS A 550 2.94 2.41 22.60
CA CYS A 550 3.87 2.33 21.49
C CYS A 550 4.38 0.89 21.28
N PRO A 551 4.26 0.33 20.07
CA PRO A 551 4.86 -0.96 19.77
C PRO A 551 6.38 -0.93 19.88
N GLU A 552 6.98 -2.02 20.36
CA GLU A 552 8.44 -2.12 20.58
C GLU A 552 9.25 -1.86 19.30
N LYS A 553 8.79 -2.36 18.15
CA LYS A 553 9.40 -2.09 16.84
C LYS A 553 9.43 -0.59 16.52
N MET A 554 8.35 0.14 16.83
CA MET A 554 8.27 1.59 16.60
C MET A 554 9.16 2.37 17.56
N TYR A 555 9.24 1.96 18.83
CA TYR A 555 10.17 2.58 19.78
C TYR A 555 11.63 2.29 19.45
N THR A 556 11.93 1.11 18.91
CA THR A 556 13.28 0.77 18.40
C THR A 556 13.68 1.71 17.27
N LEU A 557 12.79 1.93 16.29
CA LEU A 557 13.01 2.90 15.23
C LEU A 557 13.20 4.33 15.77
N MET A 558 12.45 4.75 16.79
CA MET A 558 12.69 6.05 17.45
C MET A 558 14.10 6.15 18.05
N LYS A 559 14.57 5.10 18.72
CA LYS A 559 15.94 5.07 19.27
C LYS A 559 17.00 5.14 18.17
N GLU A 560 16.80 4.46 17.04
CA GLU A 560 17.67 4.54 15.87
C GLU A 560 17.70 5.97 15.30
N CYS A 561 16.54 6.63 15.20
CA CYS A 561 16.45 8.04 14.82
C CYS A 561 17.22 8.96 15.78
N TRP A 562 17.27 8.62 17.07
CA TRP A 562 18.02 9.36 18.10
C TRP A 562 19.47 8.88 18.28
N THR A 563 20.06 8.26 17.26
CA THR A 563 21.50 7.99 17.23
C THR A 563 22.28 9.30 17.28
N TYR A 564 23.21 9.41 18.25
CA TYR A 564 23.90 10.67 18.56
C TYR A 564 24.78 11.14 17.40
N LYS A 565 25.64 10.26 16.87
CA LYS A 565 26.47 10.53 15.69
C LYS A 565 25.60 10.48 14.44
N HIS A 566 25.59 11.56 13.66
CA HIS A 566 24.71 11.68 12.50
C HIS A 566 25.11 10.77 11.32
N GLU A 567 26.36 10.32 11.29
CA GLU A 567 26.89 9.37 10.30
C GLU A 567 26.31 7.96 10.51
N GLU A 568 26.15 7.56 11.76
CA GLU A 568 25.59 6.25 12.15
C GLU A 568 24.05 6.25 12.13
N ARG A 569 23.43 7.44 12.21
CA ARG A 569 21.97 7.62 12.14
C ARG A 569 21.44 7.18 10.76
N PRO A 570 20.30 6.47 10.66
CA PRO A 570 19.73 6.07 9.38
C PRO A 570 19.35 7.29 8.52
N ASP A 571 19.24 7.08 7.21
CA ASP A 571 18.62 8.01 6.27
C ASP A 571 17.09 7.78 6.20
N PHE A 572 16.35 8.67 5.53
CA PHE A 572 14.91 8.49 5.43
C PHE A 572 14.51 7.30 4.57
N LYS A 573 15.37 6.86 3.65
CA LYS A 573 15.16 5.61 2.91
C LYS A 573 15.03 4.42 3.87
N LYS A 574 15.97 4.22 4.79
CA LYS A 574 15.92 3.13 5.78
C LYS A 574 14.78 3.30 6.79
N VAL A 575 14.50 4.54 7.21
CA VAL A 575 13.39 4.84 8.12
C VAL A 575 12.05 4.49 7.48
N GLU A 576 11.83 4.87 6.22
CA GLU A 576 10.61 4.57 5.48
C GLU A 576 10.46 3.07 5.21
N GLU A 577 11.54 2.37 4.86
CA GLU A 577 11.54 0.90 4.71
C GLU A 577 11.14 0.19 6.02
N SER A 578 11.65 0.65 7.16
CA SER A 578 11.33 0.11 8.49
C SER A 578 9.87 0.41 8.90
N MET A 579 9.39 1.63 8.66
CA MET A 579 7.99 2.01 8.86
C MET A 579 7.06 1.16 8.00
N ARG A 580 7.39 1.00 6.71
CA ARG A 580 6.59 0.23 5.75
C ARG A 580 6.52 -1.24 6.14
N SER A 581 7.64 -1.87 6.48
CA SER A 581 7.67 -3.28 6.91
C SER A 581 6.74 -3.51 8.10
N TYR A 582 6.77 -2.61 9.10
CA TYR A 582 5.87 -2.72 10.23
C TYR A 582 4.40 -2.44 9.89
N HIS A 583 4.14 -1.39 9.11
CA HIS A 583 2.82 -1.04 8.59
C HIS A 583 2.17 -2.22 7.84
N ASP A 584 2.89 -2.83 6.91
CA ASP A 584 2.40 -3.96 6.14
C ASP A 584 2.14 -5.19 7.05
N SER A 585 2.95 -5.36 8.09
CA SER A 585 2.77 -6.44 9.07
C SER A 585 1.50 -6.29 9.93
N ILE A 586 1.00 -5.07 10.14
CA ILE A 586 -0.22 -4.81 10.92
C ILE A 586 -1.48 -4.78 10.05
N SER A 587 -1.42 -4.21 8.84
CA SER A 587 -2.58 -4.15 7.93
C SER A 587 -3.04 -5.52 7.44
N ASN A 588 -2.13 -6.51 7.48
CA ASN A 588 -2.41 -7.92 7.17
C ASN A 588 -3.09 -8.69 8.31
N LYS A 589 -3.30 -8.09 9.50
CA LYS A 589 -3.87 -8.76 10.70
C LYS A 589 -5.40 -8.64 10.88
N ALA A 590 -6.18 -8.22 9.88
CA ALA A 590 -7.55 -7.72 10.10
C ALA A 590 -8.49 -8.59 10.98
N ASN A 591 -8.86 -8.00 12.13
CA ASN A 591 -10.01 -8.14 13.06
C ASN A 591 -10.61 -9.53 13.42
N PRO A 592 -10.39 -10.01 14.68
CA PRO A 592 -11.08 -11.18 15.25
C PRO A 592 -12.56 -10.95 15.63
N GLU A 593 -13.04 -9.70 15.68
CA GLU A 593 -14.33 -9.37 16.32
C GLU A 593 -15.58 -9.82 15.54
N GLY A 594 -15.44 -10.24 14.28
CA GLY A 594 -16.56 -10.80 13.51
C GLY A 594 -16.87 -12.29 13.80
N ALA A 595 -15.97 -13.02 14.47
CA ALA A 595 -16.08 -14.47 14.61
C ALA A 595 -16.92 -14.93 15.82
N ALA A 596 -17.15 -14.06 16.81
CA ALA A 596 -17.86 -14.44 18.03
C ALA A 596 -19.40 -14.48 17.88
N ALA A 597 -19.96 -13.90 16.82
CA ALA A 597 -21.41 -13.82 16.62
C ALA A 597 -22.02 -15.05 15.93
N ALA A 598 -21.21 -15.93 15.33
CA ALA A 598 -21.69 -17.08 14.54
C ALA A 598 -21.71 -18.43 15.30
N ALA A 599 -21.30 -18.45 16.58
CA ALA A 599 -21.25 -19.67 17.38
C ALA A 599 -22.29 -19.64 18.52
N LYS A 600 -23.57 -19.69 18.17
CA LYS A 600 -24.58 -20.27 19.06
C LYS A 600 -25.17 -21.50 18.38
N PRO A 601 -25.10 -22.69 19.00
CA PRO A 601 -25.80 -23.86 18.48
C PRO A 601 -27.27 -23.73 18.86
N ASP A 602 -28.16 -23.64 17.87
CA ASP A 602 -29.58 -23.82 18.09
C ASP A 602 -29.84 -25.29 18.47
N LYS A 603 -30.60 -25.46 19.55
CA LYS A 603 -31.12 -26.74 20.05
C LYS A 603 -32.37 -27.15 19.29
#